data_AF-A0A3S9PXT9-F1
#
_entry.id   AF-A0A3S9PXT9-F1
#
_cell.length_a   1.000
_cell.length_b   1.000
_cell.length_c   1.000
_cell.angle_alpha   90.00
_cell.angle_beta   90.00
_cell.angle_gamma   90.00
#
_symmetry.space_group_name_H-M   'P 1'
#
loop_
_entity.id
_entity.type
_entity.pdbx_description
1 polymer ?
#
loop_
_entity_poly.entity_id
_entity_poly.type
_entity_poly.pdbx_seq_one_letter_code
_entity_poly.pdbx_strand_id
1 'polypeptide(L)'
;MSDVIAQMLLNRRLARVSANRAHALTVIEMAEKHVQTAQVLAGMDDRTMAFTAADDAARKALAAVLAVEGLRARPVGGAHRNTQIAAA
;
A
#
# COMPACT_ATOMS: atom_id res chain seq x y z
N MET A 1 -3.83 25.94 7.58
CA MET A 1 -3.48 24.78 6.74
C MET A 1 -4.65 23.81 6.78
N SER A 2 -5.23 23.46 5.64
CA SER A 2 -6.27 22.42 5.59
C SER A 2 -5.66 21.10 6.04
N ASP A 3 -6.32 20.42 6.98
CA ASP A 3 -5.97 19.07 7.39
C ASP A 3 -6.16 18.13 6.18
N VAL A 4 -5.04 17.65 5.63
CA VAL A 4 -5.01 16.80 4.43
C VAL A 4 -5.79 15.50 4.67
N ILE A 5 -5.77 14.95 5.89
CA ILE A 5 -6.51 13.73 6.22
C ILE A 5 -8.01 14.01 6.19
N ALA A 6 -8.45 15.14 6.76
CA ALA A 6 -9.85 15.57 6.69
C ALA A 6 -10.30 15.73 5.22
N GLN A 7 -9.49 16.34 4.37
CA GLN A 7 -9.81 16.48 2.94
C GLN A 7 -9.87 15.13 2.22
N MET A 8 -8.98 14.19 2.54
CA MET A 8 -8.99 12.85 1.96
C MET A 8 -10.21 12.03 2.40
N LEU A 9 -10.69 12.22 3.63
CA LEU A 9 -11.94 11.63 4.12
C LEU A 9 -13.15 12.20 3.37
N LEU A 10 -13.22 13.53 3.22
CA LEU A 10 -14.28 14.21 2.47
C LEU A 10 -14.33 13.73 1.01
N ASN A 11 -13.16 13.63 0.37
CA ASN A 11 -13.02 13.18 -1.01
C ASN A 11 -13.12 11.66 -1.20
N ARG A 12 -13.48 10.90 -0.14
CA ARG A 12 -13.61 9.44 -0.16
C ARG A 12 -12.34 8.71 -0.63
N ARG A 13 -11.17 9.30 -0.42
CA ARG A 13 -9.86 8.67 -0.65
C ARG A 13 -9.42 7.84 0.56
N LEU A 14 -9.80 8.28 1.76
CA LEU A 14 -9.68 7.52 3.00
C LEU A 14 -11.08 7.20 3.56
N ALA A 15 -11.15 6.19 4.41
CA ALA A 15 -12.28 5.88 5.26
C ALA A 15 -11.82 5.73 6.71
N ARG A 16 -12.68 6.11 7.66
CA ARG A 16 -12.48 5.75 9.07
C ARG A 16 -12.90 4.31 9.30
N VAL A 17 -12.11 3.59 10.09
CA VAL A 17 -12.33 2.21 10.52
C VAL A 17 -11.89 2.06 11.98
N SER A 18 -12.27 0.97 12.65
CA SER A 18 -11.70 0.67 13.97
C SER A 18 -10.19 0.48 13.83
N ALA A 19 -9.41 1.16 14.69
CA ALA A 19 -7.97 0.97 14.77
C ALA A 19 -7.66 -0.51 15.04
N ASN A 20 -6.73 -1.09 14.27
CA ASN A 20 -6.42 -2.50 14.34
C ASN A 20 -4.90 -2.72 14.36
N ARG A 21 -4.34 -2.64 15.56
CA ARG A 21 -2.90 -2.81 15.79
C ARG A 21 -2.39 -4.19 15.40
N ALA A 22 -3.17 -5.24 15.69
CA ALA A 22 -2.78 -6.61 15.35
C ALA A 22 -2.64 -6.79 13.83
N HIS A 23 -3.62 -6.31 13.07
CA HIS A 23 -3.55 -6.30 11.60
C HIS A 23 -2.37 -5.48 11.09
N ALA A 24 -2.13 -4.29 11.65
CA ALA A 24 -1.01 -3.45 11.25
C ALA A 24 0.35 -4.15 11.43
N LEU A 25 0.54 -4.87 12.54
CA LEU A 25 1.74 -5.67 12.79
C LEU A 25 1.93 -6.75 11.73
N THR A 26 0.87 -7.50 11.40
CA THR A 26 0.94 -8.50 10.33
C THR A 26 1.30 -7.88 8.98
N VAL A 27 0.73 -6.71 8.65
CA VAL A 27 0.97 -6.05 7.37
C VAL A 27 2.40 -5.48 7.27
N ILE A 28 2.95 -4.92 8.35
CA ILE A 28 4.33 -4.40 8.33
C ILE A 28 5.34 -5.56 8.22
N GLU A 29 5.11 -6.70 8.88
CA GLU A 29 5.93 -7.90 8.71
C GLU A 29 5.94 -8.40 7.26
N MET A 30 4.79 -8.32 6.56
CA MET A 30 4.72 -8.63 5.13
C MET A 30 5.51 -7.62 4.29
N ALA A 31 5.44 -6.33 4.63
CA ALA A 31 6.22 -5.29 3.95
C ALA A 31 7.72 -5.55 4.06
N GLU A 32 8.20 -5.88 5.26
CA GLU A 32 9.62 -6.21 5.51
C GLU A 32 10.10 -7.38 4.66
N LYS A 33 9.31 -8.46 4.57
CA LYS A 33 9.61 -9.61 3.70
C LYS A 33 9.71 -9.19 2.23
N HIS A 34 8.85 -8.28 1.77
CA HIS A 34 8.88 -7.81 0.39
C HIS A 34 10.08 -6.89 0.10
N VAL A 35 10.54 -6.10 1.07
CA VAL A 35 11.81 -5.37 0.95
C VAL A 35 12.98 -6.34 0.81
N GLN A 36 13.02 -7.41 1.62
CA GLN A 36 14.06 -8.43 1.52
C GLN A 36 14.05 -9.11 0.15
N THR A 37 12.88 -9.47 -0.37
CA THR A 37 12.73 -10.02 -1.73
C THR A 37 13.22 -9.04 -2.80
N ALA A 38 12.86 -7.76 -2.69
CA ALA A 38 13.31 -6.73 -3.64
C ALA A 38 14.84 -6.62 -3.69
N GLN A 39 15.50 -6.70 -2.53
CA GLN A 39 16.96 -6.65 -2.42
C GLN A 39 17.62 -7.86 -3.09
N VAL A 40 17.08 -9.07 -2.89
CA VAL A 40 17.58 -10.29 -3.54
C VAL A 40 17.45 -10.18 -5.06
N LEU A 41 16.28 -9.79 -5.56
CA LEU A 41 16.01 -9.68 -6.99
C LEU A 41 16.84 -8.59 -7.68
N ALA A 42 17.10 -7.48 -6.98
CA ALA A 42 17.98 -6.43 -7.48
C ALA A 42 19.41 -6.94 -7.74
N GLY A 43 19.86 -7.94 -6.96
CA GLY A 43 21.15 -8.61 -7.17
C GLY A 43 21.14 -9.68 -8.27
N MET A 44 19.97 -10.11 -8.75
CA MET A 44 19.80 -11.17 -9.76
C MET A 44 19.49 -10.62 -11.17
N ASP A 45 19.64 -9.31 -11.37
CA ASP A 45 19.33 -8.54 -12.60
C ASP A 45 17.85 -8.57 -13.06
N ASP A 46 16.94 -9.11 -12.24
CA ASP A 46 15.49 -8.96 -12.42
C ASP A 46 14.97 -7.67 -11.76
N ARG A 47 15.35 -6.54 -12.38
CA ARG A 47 15.06 -5.19 -11.85
C ARG A 47 13.57 -4.87 -11.84
N THR A 48 12.81 -5.43 -12.78
CA THR A 48 11.36 -5.23 -12.88
C THR A 48 10.65 -5.88 -11.70
N MET A 49 11.02 -7.11 -11.36
CA MET A 49 10.44 -7.79 -10.19
C MET A 49 10.95 -7.19 -8.88
N ALA A 50 12.21 -6.76 -8.82
CA ALA A 50 12.75 -6.03 -7.67
C ALA A 50 11.95 -4.76 -7.37
N PHE A 51 11.66 -3.95 -8.40
CA PHE A 51 10.81 -2.77 -8.27
C PHE A 51 9.40 -3.12 -7.79
N THR A 52 8.79 -4.14 -8.40
CA THR A 52 7.43 -4.60 -8.03
C THR A 52 7.34 -4.99 -6.56
N ALA A 53 8.33 -5.72 -6.05
CA ALA A 53 8.40 -6.11 -4.64
C ALA A 53 8.58 -4.89 -3.72
N ALA A 54 9.45 -3.93 -4.08
CA ALA A 54 9.68 -2.72 -3.30
C ALA A 54 8.44 -1.81 -3.24
N ASP A 55 7.77 -1.61 -4.37
CA ASP A 55 6.55 -0.82 -4.48
C ASP A 55 5.40 -1.43 -3.66
N ASP A 56 5.24 -2.75 -3.70
CA ASP A 56 4.26 -3.44 -2.89
C ASP A 56 4.60 -3.42 -1.38
N ALA A 57 5.88 -3.49 -1.01
CA ALA A 57 6.33 -3.28 0.36
C ALA A 57 5.95 -1.89 0.87
N ALA A 58 6.23 -0.84 0.09
CA ALA A 58 5.92 0.54 0.45
C ALA A 58 4.41 0.75 0.66
N ARG A 59 3.57 0.17 -0.23
CA ARG A 59 2.11 0.20 -0.06
C ARG A 59 1.64 -0.47 1.23
N LYS A 60 2.20 -1.63 1.56
CA LYS A 60 1.86 -2.36 2.79
C LYS A 60 2.29 -1.58 4.03
N ALA A 61 3.50 -1.04 4.05
CA ALA A 61 3.99 -0.23 5.17
C ALA A 61 3.05 0.98 5.42
N LEU A 62 2.65 1.70 4.38
CA LEU A 62 1.70 2.80 4.52
C LEU A 62 0.32 2.32 5.00
N ALA A 63 -0.16 1.17 4.50
CA ALA A 63 -1.42 0.59 4.95
C ALA A 63 -1.40 0.20 6.44
N ALA A 64 -0.27 -0.30 6.95
CA ALA A 64 -0.08 -0.61 8.36
C ALA A 64 -0.19 0.65 9.24
N VAL A 65 0.45 1.76 8.84
CA VAL A 65 0.33 3.05 9.53
C VAL A 65 -1.12 3.51 9.59
N LEU A 66 -1.81 3.51 8.46
CA LEU A 66 -3.23 3.89 8.42
C LEU A 66 -4.09 3.02 9.34
N ALA A 67 -3.84 1.71 9.39
CA ALA A 67 -4.61 0.78 10.22
C ALA A 67 -4.44 1.05 11.73
N VAL A 68 -3.26 1.48 12.20
CA VAL A 68 -3.03 1.90 13.58
C VAL A 68 -3.82 3.18 13.89
N GLU A 69 -3.88 4.11 12.94
CA GLU A 69 -4.60 5.39 13.06
C GLU A 69 -6.12 5.28 12.84
N GLY A 70 -6.67 4.07 12.68
CA GLY A 70 -8.11 3.88 12.42
C GLY A 70 -8.54 4.41 11.04
N LEU A 71 -7.64 4.32 10.06
CA LEU A 71 -7.85 4.77 8.69
C LEU A 71 -7.64 3.62 7.71
N ARG A 72 -8.34 3.67 6.57
CA ARG A 72 -8.14 2.76 5.44
C ARG A 72 -8.18 3.52 4.13
N ALA A 73 -7.22 3.25 3.24
CA ALA A 73 -7.29 3.73 1.87
C ALA A 73 -8.51 3.12 1.15
N ARG A 74 -9.29 3.95 0.46
CA ARG A 74 -10.36 3.47 -0.42
C ARG A 74 -9.78 3.18 -1.80
N PRO A 75 -10.11 2.04 -2.42
CA PRO A 75 -9.66 1.75 -3.77
C PRO A 75 -10.27 2.78 -4.73
N VAL A 76 -9.40 3.54 -5.42
CA VAL A 76 -9.80 4.54 -6.42
C VAL A 76 -9.70 3.98 -7.85
N GLY A 77 -9.62 2.66 -7.98
CA GLY A 77 -9.15 1.95 -9.18
C GLY A 77 -7.71 1.49 -8.97
N GLY A 78 -7.48 0.18 -9.09
CA GLY A 78 -6.15 -0.43 -9.01
C GLY A 78 -5.66 -0.87 -10.39
N ALA A 79 -4.49 -1.51 -10.46
CA ALA A 79 -3.95 -2.09 -11.69
C ALA A 79 -4.99 -2.95 -12.45
N HIS A 80 -5.84 -3.67 -11.73
CA HIS A 80 -6.96 -4.45 -12.29
C HIS A 80 -8.00 -3.63 -13.07
N ARG A 81 -8.21 -2.36 -12.71
CA ARG A 81 -9.13 -1.47 -13.44
C ARG A 81 -8.45 -0.84 -14.65
N ASN A 82 -7.14 -0.58 -14.57
CA ASN A 82 -6.38 0.03 -15.66
C ASN A 82 -6.02 -0.97 -16.77
N THR A 83 -5.78 -2.25 -16.44
CA THR A 83 -5.52 -3.28 -17.47
C THR A 83 -6.78 -3.69 -18.24
N GLN A 84 -7.98 -3.52 -17.67
CA GLN A 84 -9.23 -3.66 -18.43
C GLN A 84 -9.41 -2.56 -19.49
N ILE A 85 -8.86 -1.36 -19.25
CA ILE A 85 -8.91 -0.23 -20.19
C ILE A 85 -7.82 -0.39 -21.27
N ALA A 86 -6.67 -0.97 -20.93
CA ALA A 86 -5.59 -1.23 -21.89
C ALA A 86 -5.82 -2.47 -22.78
N ALA A 87 -6.83 -3.29 -22.45
CA ALA A 87 -7.20 -4.50 -23.20
C ALA A 87 -8.47 -4.32 -24.07
N ALA A 88 -8.97 -3.09 -24.22
CA ALA A 88 -10.09 -2.71 -25.08
C ALA A 88 -9.60 -1.83 -26.23
#